data_AF-A0A6J1CSP0-F1
#
_entry.id   AF-A0A6J1CSP0-F1
#
_cell.length_a   1.000
_cell.length_b   1.000
_cell.length_c   1.000
_cell.angle_alpha   90.00
_cell.angle_beta   90.00
_cell.angle_gamma   90.00
#
_symmetry.space_group_name_H-M   'P 1'
#
loop_
_entity.id
_entity.type
_entity.pdbx_description
1 polymer ?
#
loop_
_entity_poly.entity_id
_entity_poly.type
_entity_poly.pdbx_seq_one_letter_code
_entity_poly.pdbx_strand_id
1 'polypeptide(L)'
;MENQQQLQVDLGHLMAFNPHHHLTSPPSSREELVNECLQKGTELVQAIANELFILPSTEDRDGPLVRLPPPKTRLPREKHLPKPKPPTKWELFAKKRGIKNRKKDKIAYDEQTQTWKRRHGYDRANDEENIPIIEAKMTDEPGMDPFAERQSNKRKRVEKQENNRLQNLKQAAKVGALPSHVQLAATALPITGTQVAPKKMTKDELGNVAGMAATATASGGKFDRKLRGEKPPKHKGKYRKFLPVVEGTGVGSREREQTENVLNRLISKNSHEILNVNKAINMYNVKREKRRKHDGKPSSSTSSKLKPNKKPQKKSMKKGVSNKGKAK
;
A
#
# COMPACT_ATOMS: atom_id res chain seq x y z
N MET A 1 58.55 -0.50 13.43
CA MET A 1 57.74 -1.16 12.39
C MET A 1 56.40 -1.47 13.03
N GLU A 2 55.57 -0.45 13.19
CA GLU A 2 54.27 -0.60 13.85
C GLU A 2 53.38 -1.49 12.98
N ASN A 3 52.83 -2.53 13.58
CA ASN A 3 51.86 -3.41 12.95
C ASN A 3 50.66 -2.56 12.52
N GLN A 4 50.67 -2.08 11.28
CA GLN A 4 49.49 -1.62 10.57
C GLN A 4 48.60 -2.84 10.36
N GLN A 5 47.93 -3.28 11.43
CA GLN A 5 46.79 -4.17 11.31
C GLN A 5 45.87 -3.53 10.28
N GLN A 6 45.53 -4.30 9.26
CA GLN A 6 44.97 -3.80 8.01
C GLN A 6 43.54 -3.31 8.26
N LEU A 7 43.41 -2.07 8.72
CA LEU A 7 42.13 -1.39 8.91
C LEU A 7 41.42 -1.30 7.58
N GLN A 8 40.19 -1.78 7.52
CA GLN A 8 39.39 -1.73 6.30
C GLN A 8 38.57 -0.45 6.30
N VAL A 9 38.87 0.47 5.39
CA VAL A 9 38.16 1.75 5.26
C VAL A 9 37.19 1.74 4.07
N ASP A 10 35.96 2.16 4.33
CA ASP A 10 34.89 2.42 3.36
C ASP A 10 34.57 3.92 3.34
N LEU A 11 35.33 4.67 2.55
CA LEU A 11 35.17 6.13 2.39
C LEU A 11 33.79 6.54 1.85
N GLY A 12 33.11 5.68 1.09
CA GLY A 12 31.78 6.01 0.57
C GLY A 12 30.72 6.08 1.66
N HIS A 13 30.93 5.41 2.80
CA HIS A 13 30.09 5.52 4.00
C HIS A 13 30.80 6.21 5.17
N LEU A 14 32.03 6.69 4.97
CA LEU A 14 32.89 7.24 6.03
C LEU A 14 33.02 6.28 7.23
N MET A 15 33.25 4.99 6.96
CA MET A 15 33.39 3.96 7.98
C MET A 15 34.77 3.31 7.94
N ALA A 16 35.27 2.90 9.11
CA ALA A 16 36.45 2.05 9.24
C ALA A 16 36.13 0.84 10.10
N PHE A 17 36.70 -0.30 9.74
CA PHE A 17 36.53 -1.57 10.42
C PHE A 17 37.90 -2.07 10.91
N ASN A 18 37.93 -2.57 12.15
CA ASN A 18 39.05 -3.35 12.68
C ASN A 18 38.58 -4.79 12.93
N PRO A 19 38.79 -5.73 11.98
CA PRO A 19 38.34 -7.11 12.14
C PRO A 19 39.12 -7.90 13.20
N HIS A 20 40.30 -7.42 13.60
CA HIS A 20 41.23 -8.15 14.45
C HIS A 20 41.17 -7.74 15.91
N HIS A 21 40.38 -6.71 16.25
CA HIS A 21 40.21 -6.31 17.63
C HIS A 21 39.34 -7.31 18.39
N HIS A 22 39.95 -7.99 19.34
CA HIS A 22 39.26 -8.73 20.39
C HIS A 22 39.51 -8.04 21.74
N LEU A 23 38.52 -8.06 22.63
CA LEU A 23 38.72 -7.70 24.04
C LEU A 23 39.34 -8.93 24.72
N THR A 24 40.62 -8.84 25.08
CA THR A 24 41.41 -9.98 25.59
C THR A 24 40.98 -10.42 27.00
N SER A 25 40.41 -9.52 27.80
CA SER A 25 39.96 -9.79 29.17
C SER A 25 38.65 -9.06 29.49
N PRO A 26 37.80 -9.59 30.39
CA PRO A 26 36.69 -8.81 30.93
C PRO A 26 37.25 -7.57 31.64
N PRO A 27 36.77 -6.36 31.34
CA PRO A 27 37.29 -5.14 31.95
C PRO A 27 37.03 -5.17 33.46
N SER A 28 38.06 -4.88 34.25
CA SER A 28 37.98 -4.87 35.71
C SER A 28 37.16 -3.66 36.21
N SER A 29 37.23 -2.55 35.48
CA SER A 29 36.45 -1.33 35.73
C SER A 29 35.79 -0.80 34.46
N ARG A 30 34.63 -0.16 34.63
CA ARG A 30 33.92 0.52 33.53
C ARG A 30 34.77 1.63 32.89
N GLU A 31 35.61 2.28 33.67
CA GLU A 31 36.45 3.40 33.20
C GLU A 31 37.55 2.93 32.25
N GLU A 32 38.16 1.78 32.52
CA GLU A 32 39.17 1.17 31.66
C GLU A 32 38.59 0.81 30.30
N LEU A 33 37.38 0.23 30.26
CA LEU A 33 36.69 -0.08 29.02
C LEU A 33 36.37 1.19 28.21
N VAL A 34 35.92 2.26 28.86
CA VAL A 34 35.65 3.53 28.18
C VAL A 34 36.94 4.09 27.56
N ASN A 35 38.05 4.08 28.30
CA ASN A 35 39.33 4.56 27.81
C ASN A 35 39.85 3.73 26.62
N GLU A 36 39.73 2.40 26.68
CA GLU A 36 40.09 1.52 25.56
C GLU A 36 39.22 1.79 24.32
N CYS A 37 37.89 1.95 24.50
CA CYS A 37 36.98 2.28 23.41
C CYS A 37 37.30 3.63 22.77
N LEU A 38 37.66 4.63 23.58
CA LEU A 38 38.07 5.94 23.09
C LEU A 38 39.37 5.85 22.30
N GLN A 39 40.38 5.15 22.81
CA GLN A 39 41.65 4.96 22.10
C GLN A 39 41.45 4.25 20.76
N LYS A 40 40.63 3.20 20.71
CA LYS A 40 40.35 2.46 19.47
C LYS A 40 39.47 3.26 18.52
N GLY A 41 38.53 4.04 19.05
CA GLY A 41 37.73 4.99 18.29
C GLY A 41 38.58 6.07 17.62
N THR A 42 39.55 6.65 18.35
CA THR A 42 40.46 7.65 17.80
C THR A 42 41.38 7.07 16.73
N GLU A 43 41.92 5.86 16.92
CA GLU A 43 42.70 5.14 15.89
C GLU A 43 41.90 4.97 14.58
N LEU A 44 40.63 4.55 14.69
CA LEU A 44 39.75 4.34 13.53
C LEU A 44 39.41 5.65 12.81
N VAL A 45 39.07 6.70 13.56
CA VAL A 45 38.75 8.01 12.99
C VAL A 45 39.98 8.63 12.32
N GLN A 46 41.16 8.45 12.91
CA GLN A 46 42.41 8.92 12.32
C GLN A 46 42.68 8.25 10.96
N ALA A 47 42.45 6.93 10.85
CA ALA A 47 42.58 6.22 9.58
C ALA A 47 41.61 6.77 8.50
N ILE A 48 40.36 7.06 8.87
CA ILE A 48 39.38 7.68 7.96
C ILE A 48 39.85 9.08 7.53
N ALA A 49 40.29 9.91 8.48
CA ALA A 49 40.75 11.26 8.20
C ALA A 49 41.95 11.26 7.26
N ASN A 50 42.94 10.41 7.51
CA ASN A 50 44.13 10.27 6.68
C ASN A 50 43.75 9.94 5.22
N GLU A 51 42.88 8.96 5.01
CA GLU A 51 42.43 8.61 3.66
C GLU A 51 41.57 9.71 3.01
N LEU A 52 40.73 10.41 3.79
CA LEU A 52 39.86 11.47 3.29
C LEU A 52 40.66 12.69 2.82
N PHE A 53 41.67 13.11 3.58
CA PHE A 53 42.50 14.27 3.24
C PHE A 53 43.52 14.00 2.12
N ILE A 54 43.73 12.74 1.75
CA ILE A 54 44.50 12.37 0.55
C ILE A 54 43.69 12.60 -0.74
N LEU A 55 42.36 12.59 -0.67
CA LEU A 55 41.50 12.75 -1.85
C LEU A 55 41.60 14.17 -2.43
N PRO A 56 41.47 14.32 -3.76
CA PRO A 56 41.53 15.63 -4.40
C PRO A 56 40.33 16.49 -3.98
N SER A 57 40.64 17.65 -3.40
CA SER A 57 39.65 18.67 -3.08
C SER A 57 39.36 19.55 -4.29
N THR A 58 38.08 19.85 -4.52
CA THR A 58 37.61 20.78 -5.54
C THR A 58 37.11 22.04 -4.84
N GLU A 59 37.63 23.21 -5.21
CA GLU A 59 37.13 24.48 -4.69
C GLU A 59 35.77 24.79 -5.33
N ASP A 60 34.76 25.00 -4.48
CA ASP A 60 33.45 25.52 -4.88
C ASP A 60 33.13 26.79 -4.08
N ARG A 61 32.06 27.49 -4.45
CA ARG A 61 31.64 28.75 -3.80
C ARG A 61 31.39 28.59 -2.29
N ASP A 62 30.97 27.40 -1.88
CA ASP A 62 30.67 27.06 -0.48
C ASP A 62 31.89 26.53 0.28
N GLY A 63 33.05 26.36 -0.39
CA GLY A 63 34.30 25.88 0.19
C GLY A 63 34.90 24.66 -0.54
N PRO A 64 35.98 24.08 0.01
CA PRO A 64 36.61 22.88 -0.54
C PRO A 64 35.69 21.65 -0.38
N LEU A 65 35.30 21.04 -1.50
CA LEU A 65 34.47 19.85 -1.58
C LEU A 65 35.29 18.64 -2.06
N VAL A 66 35.15 17.52 -1.38
CA VAL A 66 35.79 16.25 -1.76
C VAL A 66 34.76 15.30 -2.36
N ARG A 67 35.05 14.76 -3.55
CA ARG A 67 34.19 13.76 -4.18
C ARG A 67 34.51 12.36 -3.67
N LEU A 68 33.65 11.83 -2.82
CA LEU A 68 33.81 10.50 -2.25
C LEU A 68 33.63 9.38 -3.30
N PRO A 69 34.36 8.27 -3.17
CA PRO A 69 34.15 7.08 -4.00
C PRO A 69 32.80 6.41 -3.69
N PRO A 70 32.28 5.56 -4.59
CA PRO A 70 31.06 4.82 -4.31
C PRO A 70 31.24 3.87 -3.11
N PRO A 71 30.21 3.67 -2.28
CA PRO A 71 30.29 2.83 -1.09
C PRO A 71 30.61 1.36 -1.43
N LYS A 72 31.55 0.78 -0.68
CA LYS A 72 31.95 -0.63 -0.80
C LYS A 72 30.92 -1.55 -0.12
N THR A 73 30.42 -1.15 1.05
CA THR A 73 29.49 -1.95 1.84
C THR A 73 28.13 -2.06 1.12
N ARG A 74 27.73 -3.28 0.74
CA ARG A 74 26.44 -3.50 0.06
C ARG A 74 25.31 -3.58 1.08
N LEU A 75 24.49 -2.52 1.13
CA LEU A 75 23.29 -2.49 1.97
C LEU A 75 22.06 -3.04 1.21
N PRO A 76 21.16 -3.77 1.88
CA PRO A 76 19.91 -4.21 1.27
C PRO A 76 19.03 -3.00 0.94
N ARG A 77 18.34 -3.07 -0.20
CA ARG A 77 17.39 -2.02 -0.60
C ARG A 77 16.11 -2.10 0.25
N GLU A 78 15.56 -0.95 0.60
CA GLU A 78 14.23 -0.84 1.21
C GLU A 78 13.14 -1.40 0.29
N LYS A 79 13.24 -1.14 -1.02
CA LYS A 79 12.25 -1.52 -2.03
C LYS A 79 12.85 -2.39 -3.12
N HIS A 80 12.07 -3.37 -3.54
CA HIS A 80 12.38 -4.19 -4.71
C HIS A 80 12.63 -3.31 -5.95
N LEU A 81 13.41 -3.84 -6.88
CA LEU A 81 13.63 -3.16 -8.15
C LEU A 81 12.30 -2.96 -8.87
N PRO A 82 12.06 -1.80 -9.50
CA PRO A 82 10.84 -1.56 -10.23
C PRO A 82 10.70 -2.62 -11.33
N LYS A 83 9.62 -3.41 -11.26
CA LYS A 83 9.36 -4.43 -12.28
C LYS A 83 9.14 -3.75 -13.63
N PRO A 84 9.66 -4.32 -14.73
CA PRO A 84 9.39 -3.79 -16.06
C PRO A 84 7.88 -3.81 -16.31
N LYS A 85 7.37 -2.75 -16.94
CA LYS A 85 5.95 -2.65 -17.27
C LYS A 85 5.61 -3.74 -18.29
N PRO A 86 4.51 -4.50 -18.10
CA PRO A 86 4.07 -5.46 -19.08
C PRO A 86 3.65 -4.70 -20.36
N PRO A 87 3.96 -5.25 -21.55
CA PRO A 87 3.64 -4.58 -22.81
C PRO A 87 2.12 -4.44 -22.98
N THR A 88 1.69 -3.29 -23.49
CA THR A 88 0.26 -3.07 -23.77
C THR A 88 -0.21 -3.91 -24.95
N LYS A 89 -1.53 -4.13 -25.08
CA LYS A 89 -2.10 -4.85 -26.23
C LYS A 89 -1.69 -4.23 -27.58
N TRP A 90 -1.59 -2.89 -27.62
CA TRP A 90 -1.13 -2.16 -28.81
C TRP A 90 0.36 -2.39 -29.07
N GLU A 91 1.22 -2.38 -28.05
CA GLU A 91 2.65 -2.68 -28.22
C GLU A 91 2.88 -4.11 -28.70
N LEU A 92 2.13 -5.08 -28.17
CA LEU A 92 2.16 -6.46 -28.65
C LEU A 92 1.76 -6.54 -30.13
N PHE A 93 0.71 -5.81 -30.52
CA PHE A 93 0.28 -5.72 -31.91
C PHE A 93 1.33 -5.03 -32.81
N ALA A 94 1.86 -3.90 -32.37
CA ALA A 94 2.87 -3.14 -33.09
C ALA A 94 4.15 -3.96 -33.29
N LYS A 95 4.60 -4.69 -32.26
CA LYS A 95 5.74 -5.61 -32.35
C LYS A 95 5.48 -6.74 -33.34
N LYS A 96 4.29 -7.35 -33.30
CA LYS A 96 3.89 -8.42 -34.25
C LYS A 96 3.82 -7.93 -35.70
N ARG A 97 3.38 -6.68 -35.91
CA ARG A 97 3.27 -6.06 -37.24
C ARG A 97 4.55 -5.33 -37.69
N GLY A 98 5.59 -5.28 -36.86
CA GLY A 98 6.81 -4.52 -37.17
C GLY A 98 6.60 -3.00 -37.25
N ILE A 99 5.55 -2.46 -36.62
CA ILE A 99 5.26 -1.02 -36.62
C ILE A 99 6.27 -0.33 -35.71
N LYS A 100 7.19 0.44 -36.31
CA LYS A 100 8.16 1.25 -35.58
C LYS A 100 7.53 2.57 -35.14
N ASN A 101 7.70 2.93 -33.87
CA ASN A 101 7.24 4.22 -33.36
C ASN A 101 8.09 5.35 -33.95
N ARG A 102 7.46 6.39 -34.49
CA ARG A 102 8.12 7.57 -35.05
C ARG A 102 7.70 8.80 -34.26
N LYS A 103 8.66 9.69 -33.98
CA LYS A 103 8.36 10.98 -33.36
C LYS A 103 7.53 11.81 -34.34
N LYS A 104 6.41 12.35 -33.86
CA LYS A 104 5.57 13.30 -34.61
C LYS A 104 5.90 14.72 -34.16
N ASP A 105 5.91 15.66 -35.11
CA ASP A 105 6.13 17.06 -34.79
C ASP A 105 4.95 17.68 -34.04
N LYS A 106 5.29 18.59 -33.11
CA LYS A 106 4.32 19.30 -32.28
C LYS A 106 3.53 20.34 -33.07
N ILE A 107 4.09 20.80 -34.18
CA ILE A 107 3.52 21.82 -35.05
C ILE A 107 3.12 21.15 -36.37
N ALA A 108 1.98 21.54 -36.91
CA ALA A 108 1.48 21.11 -38.21
C ALA A 108 1.07 22.35 -38.99
N TYR A 109 1.31 22.33 -40.29
CA TYR A 109 0.85 23.37 -41.18
C TYR A 109 -0.67 23.25 -41.34
N ASP A 110 -1.37 24.35 -41.13
CA ASP A 110 -2.82 24.46 -41.32
C ASP A 110 -3.08 25.09 -42.69
N GLU A 111 -3.69 24.33 -43.60
CA GLU A 111 -3.91 24.75 -44.99
C GLU A 111 -4.92 25.90 -45.08
N GLN A 112 -5.90 25.95 -44.17
CA GLN A 112 -6.95 26.97 -44.20
C GLN A 112 -6.42 28.36 -43.81
N THR A 113 -5.56 28.42 -42.80
CA THR A 113 -4.98 29.67 -42.31
C THR A 113 -3.59 29.94 -42.88
N GLN A 114 -3.01 28.99 -43.62
CA GLN A 114 -1.64 29.02 -44.14
C GLN A 114 -0.57 29.29 -43.06
N THR A 115 -0.84 28.88 -41.81
CA THR A 115 0.06 29.10 -40.66
C THR A 115 0.47 27.81 -39.99
N TRP A 116 1.62 27.85 -39.31
CA TRP A 116 2.12 26.75 -38.51
C TRP A 116 1.47 26.75 -37.13
N LYS A 117 0.53 25.83 -36.91
CA LYS A 117 -0.24 25.71 -35.67
C LYS A 117 0.14 24.46 -34.88
N ARG A 118 -0.24 24.42 -33.60
CA ARG A 118 -0.01 23.24 -32.75
C ARG A 118 -0.87 22.07 -33.25
N ARG A 119 -0.37 20.84 -33.21
CA ARG A 119 -1.16 19.65 -33.62
C ARG A 119 -2.30 19.33 -32.63
N HIS A 120 -2.19 19.79 -31.39
CA HIS A 120 -3.17 19.59 -30.32
C HIS A 120 -3.09 20.77 -29.34
N GLY A 121 -4.19 21.05 -28.63
CA GLY A 121 -4.29 22.17 -27.69
C GLY A 121 -5.17 23.30 -28.23
N TYR A 122 -4.96 24.50 -27.69
CA TYR A 122 -5.61 25.73 -28.15
C TYR A 122 -5.13 26.10 -29.57
N ASP A 123 -6.06 26.59 -30.40
CA ASP A 123 -5.84 26.95 -31.81
C ASP A 123 -5.03 25.89 -32.58
N ARG A 124 -5.52 24.64 -32.53
CA ARG A 124 -4.85 23.51 -33.19
C ARG A 124 -5.06 23.54 -34.69
N ALA A 125 -4.08 23.02 -35.43
CA ALA A 125 -4.20 22.81 -36.87
C ALA A 125 -5.38 21.86 -37.19
N ASN A 126 -6.13 22.16 -38.25
CA ASN A 126 -7.28 21.39 -38.73
C ASN A 126 -8.35 21.14 -37.66
N ASP A 127 -8.83 22.20 -36.99
CA ASP A 127 -9.83 22.06 -35.94
C ASP A 127 -11.23 21.77 -36.52
N GLU A 128 -11.69 20.54 -36.33
CA GLU A 128 -13.04 20.11 -36.71
C GLU A 128 -14.15 20.91 -36.00
N GLU A 129 -13.86 21.60 -34.90
CA GLU A 129 -14.85 22.38 -34.15
C GLU A 129 -15.05 23.80 -34.72
N ASN A 130 -14.08 24.33 -35.47
CA ASN A 130 -14.13 25.66 -36.05
C ASN A 130 -14.76 25.69 -37.46
N ILE A 131 -15.20 24.54 -37.98
CA ILE A 131 -15.84 24.44 -39.29
C ILE A 131 -17.28 24.93 -39.15
N PRO A 132 -17.67 26.09 -39.72
CA PRO A 132 -18.98 26.69 -39.47
C PRO A 132 -20.12 26.00 -40.23
N ILE A 133 -19.82 25.35 -41.36
CA ILE A 133 -20.80 24.71 -42.24
C ILE A 133 -20.34 23.29 -42.53
N ILE A 134 -21.20 22.31 -42.29
CA ILE A 134 -20.94 20.91 -42.62
C ILE A 134 -21.86 20.55 -43.78
N GLU A 135 -21.27 20.15 -44.91
CA GLU A 135 -22.02 19.64 -46.05
C GLU A 135 -22.67 18.31 -45.67
N ALA A 136 -24.00 18.23 -45.84
CA ALA A 136 -24.76 17.03 -45.58
C ALA A 136 -24.40 15.94 -46.60
N LYS A 137 -24.21 14.71 -46.12
CA LYS A 137 -24.01 13.56 -47.01
C LYS A 137 -25.37 12.99 -47.41
N MET A 138 -25.44 12.32 -48.57
CA MET A 138 -26.65 11.64 -49.04
C MET A 138 -27.18 10.54 -48.09
N THR A 139 -26.40 10.18 -47.06
CA THR A 139 -26.74 9.17 -46.05
C THR A 139 -27.23 9.79 -44.73
N ASP A 140 -27.12 11.11 -44.55
CA ASP A 140 -27.51 11.75 -43.31
C ASP A 140 -29.05 11.85 -43.20
N GLU A 141 -29.58 11.42 -42.07
CA GLU A 141 -31.03 11.45 -41.82
C GLU A 141 -31.50 12.90 -41.58
N PRO A 142 -32.55 13.36 -42.29
CA PRO A 142 -33.09 14.70 -42.08
C PRO A 142 -33.57 14.89 -40.63
N GLY A 143 -32.99 15.86 -39.93
CA GLY A 143 -33.41 16.27 -38.57
C GLY A 143 -32.40 16.01 -37.46
N MET A 144 -31.26 15.36 -37.74
CA MET A 144 -30.15 15.24 -36.79
C MET A 144 -29.13 16.37 -36.96
N ASP A 145 -28.66 16.93 -35.84
CA ASP A 145 -27.63 17.96 -35.82
C ASP A 145 -26.23 17.33 -36.03
N PRO A 146 -25.55 17.59 -37.17
CA PRO A 146 -24.24 17.02 -37.46
C PRO A 146 -23.15 17.43 -36.46
N PHE A 147 -23.29 18.59 -35.80
CA PHE A 147 -22.34 19.04 -34.78
C PHE A 147 -22.48 18.24 -33.48
N ALA A 148 -23.72 18.02 -33.02
CA ALA A 148 -24.00 17.18 -31.86
C ALA A 148 -23.50 15.74 -32.07
N GLU A 149 -23.69 15.19 -33.27
CA GLU A 149 -23.16 13.87 -33.62
C GLU A 149 -21.63 13.81 -33.55
N ARG A 150 -20.93 14.81 -34.09
CA ARG A 150 -19.46 14.88 -34.05
C ARG A 150 -18.95 14.94 -32.61
N GLN A 151 -19.59 15.73 -31.74
CA GLN A 151 -19.26 15.77 -30.31
C GLN A 151 -19.50 14.41 -29.65
N SER A 152 -20.63 13.75 -29.93
CA SER A 152 -20.94 12.43 -29.39
C SER A 152 -19.89 11.39 -29.84
N ASN A 153 -19.47 11.44 -31.11
CA ASN A 153 -18.46 10.55 -31.68
C ASN A 153 -17.07 10.81 -31.08
N LYS A 154 -16.71 12.07 -30.81
CA LYS A 154 -15.51 12.43 -30.04
C LYS A 154 -15.56 11.84 -28.63
N ARG A 155 -16.67 12.00 -27.90
CA ARG A 155 -16.86 11.43 -26.54
C ARG A 155 -16.72 9.91 -26.56
N LYS A 156 -17.41 9.21 -27.48
CA LYS A 156 -17.31 7.75 -27.66
C LYS A 156 -15.87 7.29 -27.93
N ARG A 157 -15.10 8.02 -28.76
CA ARG A 157 -13.68 7.72 -29.01
C ARG A 157 -12.83 7.84 -27.75
N VAL A 158 -13.03 8.91 -26.97
CA VAL A 158 -12.32 9.15 -25.70
C VAL A 158 -12.68 8.08 -24.66
N GLU A 159 -13.97 7.77 -24.51
CA GLU A 159 -14.45 6.71 -23.61
C GLU A 159 -13.86 5.34 -23.99
N LYS A 160 -13.82 5.01 -25.28
CA LYS A 160 -13.17 3.78 -25.77
C LYS A 160 -11.68 3.75 -25.41
N GLN A 161 -10.98 4.88 -25.51
CA GLN A 161 -9.58 4.99 -25.13
C GLN A 161 -9.38 4.79 -23.61
N GLU A 162 -10.18 5.44 -22.77
CA GLU A 162 -10.11 5.26 -21.32
C GLU A 162 -10.47 3.83 -20.90
N ASN A 163 -11.48 3.22 -21.52
CA ASN A 163 -11.83 1.83 -21.28
C ASN A 163 -10.68 0.88 -21.65
N ASN A 164 -10.01 1.10 -22.79
CA ASN A 164 -8.83 0.33 -23.18
C ASN A 164 -7.66 0.53 -22.20
N ARG A 165 -7.45 1.76 -21.73
CA ARG A 165 -6.44 2.08 -20.71
C ARG A 165 -6.72 1.35 -19.41
N LEU A 166 -7.96 1.38 -18.93
CA LEU A 166 -8.39 0.66 -17.72
C LEU A 166 -8.20 -0.86 -17.86
N GLN A 167 -8.51 -1.43 -19.03
CA GLN A 167 -8.28 -2.86 -19.28
C GLN A 167 -6.78 -3.21 -19.25
N ASN A 168 -5.92 -2.42 -19.88
CA ASN A 168 -4.47 -2.61 -19.83
C ASN A 168 -3.93 -2.49 -18.39
N LEU A 169 -4.42 -1.52 -17.61
CA LEU A 169 -4.06 -1.38 -16.20
C LEU A 169 -4.51 -2.58 -15.36
N LYS A 170 -5.73 -3.11 -15.59
CA LYS A 170 -6.21 -4.33 -14.94
C LYS A 170 -5.33 -5.55 -15.27
N GLN A 171 -4.89 -5.69 -16.51
CA GLN A 171 -3.96 -6.75 -16.91
C GLN A 171 -2.59 -6.58 -16.26
N ALA A 172 -2.07 -5.35 -16.20
CA ALA A 172 -0.83 -5.05 -15.50
C ALA A 172 -0.91 -5.30 -13.98
N ALA A 173 -2.08 -5.05 -13.37
CA ALA A 173 -2.36 -5.34 -11.97
C ALA A 173 -2.25 -6.83 -11.67
N LYS A 174 -2.80 -7.67 -12.54
CA LYS A 174 -2.76 -9.14 -12.40
C LYS A 174 -1.33 -9.67 -12.38
N VAL A 175 -0.41 -9.02 -13.09
CA VAL A 175 1.02 -9.38 -13.14
C VAL A 175 1.81 -8.76 -11.96
N GLY A 176 1.15 -7.93 -11.13
CA GLY A 176 1.80 -7.26 -9.99
C GLY A 176 2.86 -6.25 -10.43
N ALA A 177 2.70 -5.68 -11.62
CA ALA A 177 3.65 -4.76 -12.26
C ALA A 177 3.12 -3.32 -12.36
N LEU A 178 2.04 -3.01 -11.64
CA LEU A 178 1.57 -1.64 -11.51
C LEU A 178 2.51 -0.82 -10.62
N PRO A 179 2.78 0.46 -10.94
CA PRO A 179 3.45 1.36 -10.02
C PRO A 179 2.68 1.51 -8.70
N SER A 180 3.39 1.67 -7.58
CA SER A 180 2.81 1.78 -6.23
C SER A 180 1.68 2.83 -6.11
N HIS A 181 1.83 3.99 -6.75
CA HIS A 181 0.81 5.05 -6.75
C HIS A 181 -0.48 4.66 -7.49
N VAL A 182 -0.39 3.85 -8.56
CA VAL A 182 -1.56 3.37 -9.32
C VAL A 182 -2.20 2.17 -8.64
N GLN A 183 -1.39 1.32 -7.97
CA GLN A 183 -1.91 0.22 -7.15
C GLN A 183 -2.84 0.74 -6.07
N LEU A 184 -2.42 1.76 -5.31
CA LEU A 184 -3.23 2.37 -4.24
C LEU A 184 -4.57 2.95 -4.71
N ALA A 185 -4.62 3.48 -5.94
CA ALA A 185 -5.85 4.02 -6.51
C ALA A 185 -6.76 2.93 -7.08
N ALA A 186 -6.18 1.87 -7.66
CA ALA A 186 -6.94 0.76 -8.28
C ALA A 186 -7.41 -0.29 -7.28
N THR A 187 -6.71 -0.46 -6.16
CA THR A 187 -7.10 -1.33 -5.05
C THR A 187 -7.42 -0.47 -3.86
N ALA A 188 -8.67 -0.47 -3.40
CA ALA A 188 -9.11 0.22 -2.18
C ALA A 188 -8.51 -0.44 -0.90
N LEU A 189 -7.19 -0.30 -0.72
CA LEU A 189 -6.29 -0.59 0.43
C LEU A 189 -5.89 -2.07 0.66
N PRO A 190 -4.76 -2.40 1.37
CA PRO A 190 -3.58 -1.59 1.77
C PRO A 190 -2.23 -2.15 1.27
N ILE A 191 -1.22 -1.28 1.14
CA ILE A 191 0.20 -1.65 1.02
C ILE A 191 0.74 -1.92 2.42
N THR A 192 0.73 -3.19 2.84
CA THR A 192 1.84 -3.76 3.61
C THR A 192 1.78 -5.28 3.46
N GLY A 193 2.94 -5.92 3.41
CA GLY A 193 3.13 -7.25 2.84
C GLY A 193 2.13 -8.32 3.28
N THR A 194 1.84 -9.22 2.33
CA THR A 194 1.33 -10.61 2.50
C THR A 194 -0.15 -10.89 2.64
N GLN A 195 -1.08 -9.96 2.38
CA GLN A 195 -2.49 -10.36 2.25
C GLN A 195 -3.10 -9.93 0.92
N VAL A 196 -3.41 -10.94 0.09
CA VAL A 196 -4.26 -10.79 -1.09
C VAL A 196 -5.60 -10.23 -0.61
N ALA A 197 -6.06 -9.13 -1.22
CA ALA A 197 -7.37 -8.56 -0.92
C ALA A 197 -8.44 -9.69 -0.93
N PRO A 198 -9.24 -9.86 0.13
CA PRO A 198 -10.13 -10.99 0.23
C PRO A 198 -11.14 -10.95 -0.92
N LYS A 199 -11.18 -12.02 -1.74
CA LYS A 199 -12.14 -12.16 -2.86
C LYS A 199 -13.61 -12.10 -2.44
N LYS A 200 -13.90 -12.21 -1.15
CA LYS A 200 -15.24 -12.17 -0.58
C LYS A 200 -15.35 -10.92 0.27
N MET A 201 -16.10 -9.94 -0.22
CA MET A 201 -16.50 -8.78 0.57
C MET A 201 -17.31 -9.29 1.77
N THR A 202 -16.92 -8.91 2.97
CA THR A 202 -17.68 -9.27 4.16
C THR A 202 -19.02 -8.54 4.17
N LYS A 203 -20.03 -9.09 4.85
CA LYS A 203 -21.35 -8.46 4.98
C LYS A 203 -21.27 -7.04 5.55
N ASP A 204 -20.27 -6.78 6.38
CA ASP A 204 -20.05 -5.46 6.97
C ASP A 204 -19.41 -4.49 5.99
N GLU A 205 -18.43 -4.93 5.18
CA GLU A 205 -17.87 -4.13 4.08
C GLU A 205 -18.93 -3.77 3.03
N LEU A 206 -19.75 -4.75 2.61
CA LEU A 206 -20.89 -4.51 1.71
C LEU A 206 -21.89 -3.53 2.32
N GLY A 207 -22.18 -3.65 3.62
CA GLY A 207 -23.04 -2.71 4.33
C GLY A 207 -22.46 -1.29 4.41
N ASN A 208 -21.13 -1.17 4.52
CA ASN A 208 -20.44 0.11 4.56
C ASN A 208 -20.38 0.77 3.17
N VAL A 209 -20.10 -0.01 2.11
CA VAL A 209 -20.12 0.47 0.72
C VAL A 209 -21.53 0.89 0.32
N ALA A 210 -22.56 0.11 0.67
CA ALA A 210 -23.95 0.47 0.43
C ALA A 210 -24.34 1.75 1.19
N GLY A 211 -23.91 1.88 2.45
CA GLY A 211 -24.12 3.09 3.25
C GLY A 211 -23.42 4.32 2.65
N MET A 212 -22.17 4.17 2.19
CA MET A 212 -21.41 5.23 1.53
C MET A 212 -22.06 5.64 0.20
N ALA A 213 -22.45 4.67 -0.64
CA ALA A 213 -23.09 4.92 -1.92
C ALA A 213 -24.42 5.68 -1.75
N ALA A 214 -25.26 5.27 -0.78
CA ALA A 214 -26.51 5.96 -0.46
C ALA A 214 -26.29 7.41 0.02
N THR A 215 -25.15 7.71 0.66
CA THR A 215 -24.80 9.08 1.07
C THR A 215 -24.02 9.86 0.01
N ALA A 216 -23.37 9.19 -0.95
CA ALA A 216 -22.45 9.79 -1.91
C ALA A 216 -23.16 10.48 -3.09
N THR A 217 -24.45 10.22 -3.31
CA THR A 217 -25.28 10.99 -4.24
C THR A 217 -25.46 12.47 -3.81
N ALA A 218 -24.94 12.86 -2.65
CA ALA A 218 -24.96 14.21 -2.11
C ALA A 218 -24.07 15.23 -2.84
N SER A 219 -23.93 15.16 -4.16
CA SER A 219 -23.41 16.28 -4.94
C SER A 219 -24.51 17.34 -5.07
N GLY A 220 -24.39 18.44 -4.32
CA GLY A 220 -25.25 19.63 -4.50
C GLY A 220 -26.52 19.72 -3.64
N GLY A 221 -26.64 18.95 -2.55
CA GLY A 221 -27.71 19.14 -1.56
C GLY A 221 -29.08 18.54 -1.90
N LYS A 222 -29.23 17.84 -3.03
CA LYS A 222 -30.39 16.97 -3.31
C LYS A 222 -30.06 15.54 -2.88
N PHE A 223 -30.85 15.00 -1.95
CA PHE A 223 -30.74 13.62 -1.49
C PHE A 223 -31.79 12.76 -2.16
N ASP A 224 -31.41 11.56 -2.64
CA ASP A 224 -32.38 10.58 -3.12
C ASP A 224 -33.34 10.17 -1.99
N ARG A 225 -34.62 10.01 -2.34
CA ARG A 225 -35.65 9.59 -1.39
C ARG A 225 -35.44 8.11 -1.06
N LYS A 226 -35.26 7.81 0.23
CA LYS A 226 -35.10 6.43 0.71
C LYS A 226 -36.31 5.57 0.36
N LEU A 227 -36.05 4.36 -0.08
CA LEU A 227 -37.10 3.37 -0.35
C LEU A 227 -37.65 2.81 0.98
N ARG A 228 -38.94 2.42 1.00
CA ARG A 228 -39.56 1.84 2.20
C ARG A 228 -38.83 0.54 2.56
N GLY A 229 -38.28 0.48 3.78
CA GLY A 229 -37.53 -0.68 4.29
C GLY A 229 -36.00 -0.59 4.15
N GLU A 230 -35.47 0.49 3.59
CA GLU A 230 -34.02 0.70 3.51
C GLU A 230 -33.41 0.87 4.91
N LYS A 231 -32.36 0.10 5.21
CA LYS A 231 -31.69 0.16 6.52
C LYS A 231 -30.95 1.50 6.65
N PRO A 232 -31.03 2.17 7.80
CA PRO A 232 -30.26 3.39 8.00
C PRO A 232 -28.76 3.10 7.84
N PRO A 233 -27.98 4.05 7.29
CA PRO A 233 -26.54 3.88 7.15
C PRO A 233 -25.94 3.59 8.54
N LYS A 234 -25.11 2.53 8.62
CA LYS A 234 -24.51 2.07 9.88
C LYS A 234 -23.63 3.13 10.55
N HIS A 235 -23.10 4.08 9.78
CA HIS A 235 -22.16 5.09 10.25
C HIS A 235 -22.62 6.49 9.84
N LYS A 236 -23.49 7.10 10.64
CA LYS A 236 -24.01 8.47 10.42
C LYS A 236 -23.06 9.58 10.89
N GLY A 237 -21.95 9.25 11.54
CA GLY A 237 -21.06 10.21 12.21
C GLY A 237 -19.64 10.22 11.67
N LYS A 238 -18.90 11.31 11.94
CA LYS A 238 -17.46 11.41 11.68
C LYS A 238 -16.72 10.30 12.44
N TYR A 239 -15.98 9.46 11.74
CA TYR A 239 -15.21 8.33 12.31
C TYR A 239 -14.08 8.76 13.24
N ARG A 240 -13.65 10.02 13.18
CA ARG A 240 -12.57 10.56 14.00
C ARG A 240 -13.15 11.67 14.88
N LYS A 241 -13.42 11.32 16.14
CA LYS A 241 -13.67 12.28 17.20
C LYS A 241 -12.31 12.58 17.82
N PHE A 242 -11.77 13.77 17.56
CA PHE A 242 -10.57 14.23 18.23
C PHE A 242 -10.94 14.70 19.63
N LEU A 243 -10.11 14.37 20.62
CA LEU A 243 -10.23 14.97 21.94
C LEU A 243 -9.87 16.46 21.82
N PRO A 244 -10.51 17.34 22.61
CA PRO A 244 -10.14 18.75 22.67
C PRO A 244 -8.69 18.90 23.13
N VAL A 245 -7.96 19.83 22.53
CA VAL A 245 -6.52 20.09 22.78
C VAL A 245 -6.29 20.83 24.12
N VAL A 246 -7.31 21.50 24.65
CA VAL A 246 -7.20 22.26 25.90
C VAL A 246 -7.33 21.32 27.10
N GLU A 247 -6.30 21.33 27.95
CA GLU A 247 -6.17 20.50 29.15
C GLU A 247 -7.20 20.91 30.23
N GLY A 248 -8.38 20.30 30.19
CA GLY A 248 -9.26 20.27 31.36
C GLY A 248 -8.78 19.23 32.38
N THR A 249 -9.07 19.47 33.67
CA THR A 249 -8.89 18.49 34.74
C THR A 249 -9.66 17.20 34.40
N GLY A 250 -8.93 16.11 34.12
CA GLY A 250 -9.50 14.79 33.75
C GLY A 250 -9.26 14.32 32.31
N VAL A 251 -8.57 15.10 31.45
CA VAL A 251 -8.25 14.69 30.06
C VAL A 251 -7.14 13.63 30.02
N GLY A 252 -6.13 13.71 30.90
CA GLY A 252 -5.04 12.73 30.97
C GLY A 252 -5.49 11.29 31.31
N SER A 253 -6.53 11.12 32.12
CA SER A 253 -7.09 9.80 32.43
C SER A 253 -7.76 9.16 31.22
N ARG A 254 -8.47 9.96 30.40
CA ARG A 254 -9.15 9.48 29.19
C ARG A 254 -8.18 9.11 28.07
N GLU A 255 -7.07 9.84 27.95
CA GLU A 255 -6.00 9.47 27.01
C GLU A 255 -5.34 8.16 27.42
N ARG A 256 -5.00 8.00 28.71
CA ARG A 256 -4.46 6.74 29.26
C ARG A 256 -5.40 5.55 29.05
N GLU A 257 -6.71 5.74 29.28
CA GLU A 257 -7.70 4.69 29.00
C GLU A 257 -7.75 4.32 27.51
N GLN A 258 -7.60 5.30 26.60
CA GLN A 258 -7.57 5.04 25.16
C GLN A 258 -6.30 4.29 24.75
N THR A 259 -5.14 4.67 25.28
CA THR A 259 -3.87 4.00 24.98
C THR A 259 -3.85 2.58 25.55
N GLU A 260 -4.34 2.36 26.78
CA GLU A 260 -4.50 1.02 27.34
C GLU A 260 -5.47 0.15 26.54
N ASN A 261 -6.60 0.70 26.08
CA ASN A 261 -7.54 -0.02 25.24
C ASN A 261 -6.92 -0.46 23.89
N VAL A 262 -6.05 0.38 23.32
CA VAL A 262 -5.28 0.02 22.12
C VAL A 262 -4.26 -1.06 22.43
N LEU A 263 -3.53 -0.92 23.54
CA LEU A 263 -2.54 -1.90 24.02
C LEU A 263 -3.20 -3.27 24.25
N ASN A 264 -4.33 -3.30 24.95
CA ASN A 264 -5.12 -4.52 25.21
C ASN A 264 -5.64 -5.18 23.93
N ARG A 265 -6.01 -4.39 22.90
CA ARG A 265 -6.35 -4.96 21.58
C ARG A 265 -5.12 -5.52 20.87
N LEU A 266 -3.96 -4.89 21.01
CA LEU A 266 -2.72 -5.33 20.36
C LEU A 266 -2.23 -6.63 21.01
N ILE A 267 -2.23 -6.67 22.35
CA ILE A 267 -1.94 -7.85 23.16
C ILE A 267 -2.94 -8.98 22.85
N SER A 268 -4.25 -8.71 22.77
CA SER A 268 -5.23 -9.77 22.48
C SER A 268 -5.21 -10.29 21.05
N LYS A 269 -4.79 -9.47 20.07
CA LYS A 269 -4.57 -9.92 18.69
C LYS A 269 -3.32 -10.80 18.56
N ASN A 270 -2.27 -10.48 19.30
CA ASN A 270 -0.99 -11.19 19.25
C ASN A 270 -0.90 -12.35 20.27
N SER A 271 -1.81 -12.45 21.24
CA SER A 271 -1.82 -13.53 22.24
C SER A 271 -2.17 -14.91 21.68
N HIS A 272 -2.63 -14.99 20.43
CA HIS A 272 -2.82 -16.26 19.73
C HIS A 272 -1.51 -16.95 19.33
N GLU A 273 -0.38 -16.23 19.33
CA GLU A 273 0.93 -16.77 18.91
C GLU A 273 1.76 -17.34 20.07
N ILE A 274 1.52 -16.92 21.32
CA ILE A 274 2.48 -17.20 22.40
C ILE A 274 2.32 -18.59 23.03
N LEU A 275 1.13 -19.22 23.03
CA LEU A 275 0.88 -20.66 23.28
C LEU A 275 -0.64 -20.90 23.41
N ASN A 276 -1.27 -21.61 22.48
CA ASN A 276 -2.70 -21.95 22.60
C ASN A 276 -2.91 -23.14 23.55
N VAL A 277 -2.99 -22.85 24.85
CA VAL A 277 -3.11 -23.84 25.94
C VAL A 277 -4.27 -24.83 25.70
N ASN A 278 -5.41 -24.35 25.20
CA ASN A 278 -6.56 -25.21 24.90
C ASN A 278 -6.29 -26.19 23.74
N LYS A 279 -5.53 -25.77 22.73
CA LYS A 279 -5.11 -26.65 21.62
C LYS A 279 -4.10 -27.69 22.11
N ALA A 280 -3.18 -27.30 23.00
CA ALA A 280 -2.20 -28.20 23.61
C ALA A 280 -2.86 -29.26 24.52
N ILE A 281 -3.82 -28.85 25.36
CA ILE A 281 -4.58 -29.76 26.23
C ILE A 281 -5.45 -30.71 25.40
N ASN A 282 -6.13 -30.23 24.36
CA ASN A 282 -6.89 -31.11 23.46
C ASN A 282 -5.97 -32.10 22.74
N MET A 283 -4.81 -31.66 22.25
CA MET A 283 -3.81 -32.56 21.65
C MET A 283 -3.31 -33.61 22.63
N TYR A 284 -3.03 -33.22 23.87
CA TYR A 284 -2.58 -34.15 24.91
C TYR A 284 -3.67 -35.17 25.27
N ASN A 285 -4.91 -34.72 25.46
CA ASN A 285 -6.04 -35.59 25.76
C ASN A 285 -6.33 -36.57 24.62
N VAL A 286 -6.34 -36.10 23.36
CA VAL A 286 -6.52 -36.97 22.18
C VAL A 286 -5.37 -37.98 22.04
N LYS A 287 -4.12 -37.58 22.31
CA LYS A 287 -2.96 -38.48 22.29
C LYS A 287 -3.05 -39.54 23.40
N ARG A 288 -3.48 -39.14 24.60
CA ARG A 288 -3.72 -40.05 25.74
C ARG A 288 -4.85 -41.04 25.45
N GLU A 289 -5.93 -40.57 24.83
CA GLU A 289 -7.08 -41.41 24.46
C GLU A 289 -6.72 -42.40 23.33
N LYS A 290 -5.92 -41.98 22.33
CA LYS A 290 -5.39 -42.88 21.30
C LYS A 290 -4.48 -43.97 21.87
N ARG A 291 -3.62 -43.62 22.85
CA ARG A 291 -2.76 -44.62 23.54
C ARG A 291 -3.60 -45.63 24.33
N ARG A 292 -4.60 -45.16 25.08
CA ARG A 292 -5.55 -46.03 25.79
C ARG A 292 -6.34 -46.98 24.87
N LYS A 293 -6.63 -46.56 23.63
CA LYS A 293 -7.26 -47.42 22.62
C LYS A 293 -6.31 -48.44 21.99
N HIS A 294 -4.99 -48.23 22.07
CA HIS A 294 -4.00 -49.14 21.50
C HIS A 294 -3.60 -50.26 22.49
N ASP A 295 -3.72 -50.01 23.80
CA ASP A 295 -3.38 -50.98 24.85
C ASP A 295 -4.57 -51.88 25.27
N GLY A 296 -5.71 -51.79 24.56
CA GLY A 296 -6.97 -52.47 24.89
C GLY A 296 -7.61 -53.23 23.73
N LYS A 297 -6.95 -54.31 23.30
CA LYS A 297 -7.50 -55.48 22.54
C LYS A 297 -7.94 -55.32 21.06
N PRO A 298 -7.98 -56.44 20.30
CA PRO A 298 -7.71 -56.49 18.85
C PRO A 298 -8.94 -56.36 17.93
N SER A 299 -8.64 -56.24 16.63
CA SER A 299 -9.49 -56.21 15.43
C SER A 299 -10.96 -56.66 15.53
N SER A 300 -11.88 -55.79 15.07
CA SER A 300 -12.99 -56.19 14.20
C SER A 300 -13.54 -55.02 13.38
N SER A 301 -13.87 -55.32 12.13
CA SER A 301 -14.49 -54.48 11.12
C SER A 301 -15.91 -54.04 11.50
N THR A 302 -16.32 -52.82 11.09
CA THR A 302 -17.44 -52.55 10.15
C THR A 302 -17.79 -51.06 10.16
N SER A 303 -18.07 -50.54 8.97
CA SER A 303 -18.41 -49.17 8.62
C SER A 303 -19.71 -48.63 9.25
N SER A 304 -19.70 -47.39 9.73
CA SER A 304 -20.87 -46.50 9.60
C SER A 304 -20.46 -45.03 9.55
N LYS A 305 -20.80 -44.38 8.43
CA LYS A 305 -20.70 -42.93 8.19
C LYS A 305 -21.75 -42.22 9.05
N LEU A 306 -21.35 -41.33 9.96
CA LEU A 306 -22.24 -40.28 10.47
C LEU A 306 -21.47 -38.94 10.59
N LYS A 307 -21.96 -37.96 9.82
CA LYS A 307 -21.46 -36.57 9.76
C LYS A 307 -21.87 -35.80 11.03
N PRO A 308 -20.98 -35.03 11.68
CA PRO A 308 -21.39 -34.15 12.78
C PRO A 308 -21.97 -32.82 12.26
N ASN A 309 -23.21 -32.57 12.66
CA ASN A 309 -24.00 -31.37 12.39
C ASN A 309 -23.51 -30.20 13.28
N LYS A 310 -23.00 -29.10 12.69
CA LYS A 310 -22.59 -27.89 13.43
C LYS A 310 -23.74 -26.88 13.51
N LYS A 311 -24.43 -26.82 14.66
CA LYS A 311 -25.14 -25.62 15.13
C LYS A 311 -24.68 -25.31 16.56
N PRO A 312 -24.08 -24.14 16.84
CA PRO A 312 -23.82 -23.73 18.21
C PRO A 312 -25.09 -23.11 18.83
N GLN A 313 -25.60 -23.71 19.90
CA GLN A 313 -26.65 -23.14 20.75
C GLN A 313 -26.12 -21.89 21.46
N LYS A 314 -26.80 -20.75 21.25
CA LYS A 314 -26.63 -19.53 22.05
C LYS A 314 -27.39 -19.69 23.38
N LYS A 315 -26.69 -19.65 24.51
CA LYS A 315 -27.29 -19.44 25.83
C LYS A 315 -27.65 -17.96 26.00
N SER A 316 -28.93 -17.68 26.28
CA SER A 316 -29.44 -16.38 26.70
C SER A 316 -29.33 -16.25 28.22
N MET A 317 -28.62 -15.23 28.72
CA MET A 317 -28.70 -14.84 30.12
C MET A 317 -29.74 -13.73 30.29
N LYS A 318 -30.81 -14.05 31.02
CA LYS A 318 -31.78 -13.10 31.59
C LYS A 318 -31.06 -12.21 32.61
N LYS A 319 -31.24 -10.89 32.53
CA LYS A 319 -30.93 -9.95 33.61
C LYS A 319 -32.23 -9.31 34.09
N GLY A 320 -32.46 -9.41 35.40
CA GLY A 320 -33.70 -9.08 36.08
C GLY A 320 -34.03 -7.58 36.10
N VAL A 321 -35.33 -7.34 36.20
CA VAL A 321 -36.01 -6.06 36.35
C VAL A 321 -36.13 -5.74 37.84
N SER A 322 -35.69 -4.55 38.25
CA SER A 322 -36.28 -3.82 39.37
C SER A 322 -35.83 -2.35 39.31
N ASN A 323 -36.73 -1.43 38.95
CA ASN A 323 -37.04 -0.36 39.89
C ASN A 323 -38.35 0.36 39.58
N LYS A 324 -39.08 0.55 40.67
CA LYS A 324 -40.39 1.19 40.82
C LYS A 324 -40.35 2.65 40.36
N GLY A 325 -41.44 3.09 39.76
CA GLY A 325 -41.74 4.50 39.56
C GLY A 325 -42.07 5.21 40.87
N LYS A 326 -41.91 6.53 40.82
CA LYS A 326 -42.75 7.48 41.57
C LYS A 326 -42.92 8.72 40.70
N ALA A 327 -44.18 9.00 40.40
CA ALA A 327 -44.63 10.27 39.86
C ALA A 327 -44.60 11.34 40.97
N LYS A 328 -44.17 12.54 40.60
CA LYS A 328 -44.97 13.76 40.69
C LYS A 328 -44.41 14.77 39.69
#